data_AF-A0A3M1JI02-F1
#
_entry.id   AF-A0A3M1JI02-F1
#
_cell.length_a   1.000
_cell.length_b   1.000
_cell.length_c   1.000
_cell.angle_alpha   90.00
_cell.angle_beta   90.00
_cell.angle_gamma   90.00
#
_symmetry.space_group_name_H-M   'P 1'
#
loop_
_entity.id
_entity.type
_entity.pdbx_description
1 polymer ?
#
loop_
_entity_poly.entity_id
_entity_poly.type
_entity_poly.pdbx_seq_one_letter_code
_entity_poly.pdbx_strand_id
1 'polypeptide(L)'
;AHVINPKLEGPENYTNLVVCWGSTYHAVKEALEAGNLSGTALLHYSQVWPVHSDTIEILKKADKIVSVENNATAQFSRIITRETGIIIQDRVLKYDGLPFCPSQLNKELKRILG
;
A
#
# COMPACT_ATOMS: atom_id res chain seq x y z
N ALA A 1 -8.98 -6.70 -21.45
CA ALA A 1 -8.73 -5.31 -21.03
C ALA A 1 -7.24 -5.15 -20.81
N HIS A 2 -6.65 -3.99 -21.14
CA HIS A 2 -5.24 -3.71 -20.85
C HIS A 2 -5.05 -3.58 -19.34
N VAL A 3 -4.06 -4.29 -18.78
CA VAL A 3 -3.75 -4.30 -17.34
C VAL A 3 -2.40 -3.64 -17.14
N ILE A 4 -2.33 -2.66 -16.24
CA ILE A 4 -1.09 -1.96 -15.92
C ILE A 4 -0.37 -2.67 -14.77
N ASN A 5 0.92 -2.96 -14.95
CA ASN A 5 1.74 -3.53 -13.88
C ASN A 5 1.81 -2.58 -12.69
N PRO A 6 1.63 -3.08 -11.45
CA PRO A 6 1.87 -2.27 -10.28
C PRO A 6 3.37 -1.98 -10.15
N LYS A 7 3.69 -0.85 -9.53
CA LYS A 7 5.07 -0.44 -9.28
C LYS A 7 5.48 -0.91 -7.89
N LEU A 8 6.48 -1.78 -7.82
CA LEU A 8 7.11 -2.20 -6.57
C LEU A 8 8.42 -1.41 -6.37
N GLU A 9 8.57 -0.76 -5.23
CA GLU A 9 9.77 -0.02 -4.82
C GLU A 9 10.20 -0.44 -3.41
N GLY A 10 11.50 -0.48 -3.15
CA GLY A 10 12.06 -0.90 -1.86
C GLY A 10 12.99 -2.11 -1.99
N PRO A 11 13.37 -2.76 -0.87
CA PRO A 11 14.26 -3.92 -0.90
C PRO A 11 13.57 -5.11 -1.58
N GLU A 12 14.34 -6.00 -2.21
CA GLU A 12 13.78 -7.24 -2.80
C GLU A 12 13.27 -8.21 -1.74
N ASN A 13 13.92 -8.25 -0.57
CA ASN A 13 13.60 -9.10 0.58
C ASN A 13 12.88 -8.29 1.68
N TYR A 14 11.75 -7.68 1.34
CA TYR A 14 10.92 -6.96 2.32
C TYR A 14 10.17 -7.94 3.22
N THR A 15 10.02 -7.57 4.50
CA THR A 15 9.11 -8.24 5.44
C THR A 15 7.77 -7.50 5.55
N ASN A 16 7.80 -6.18 5.34
CA ASN A 16 6.64 -5.31 5.38
C ASN A 16 6.30 -4.81 3.98
N LEU A 17 5.01 -4.69 3.67
CA LEU A 17 4.55 -4.12 2.42
C LEU A 17 3.48 -3.06 2.65
N VAL A 18 3.68 -1.89 2.08
CA VAL A 18 2.66 -0.84 2.02
C VAL A 18 2.04 -0.81 0.63
N VAL A 19 0.73 -0.98 0.55
CA VAL A 19 -0.05 -0.97 -0.68
C VAL A 19 -0.80 0.35 -0.80
N CYS A 20 -0.63 1.05 -1.91
CA CYS A 20 -1.36 2.30 -2.17
C CYS A 20 -1.75 2.44 -3.64
N TRP A 21 -2.56 3.43 -3.96
CA TRP A 21 -3.03 3.64 -5.33
C TRP A 21 -3.29 5.12 -5.64
N GLY A 22 -3.25 5.45 -6.93
CA GLY A 22 -3.51 6.81 -7.42
C GLY A 22 -2.59 7.86 -6.79
N SER A 23 -3.18 8.99 -6.38
CA SER A 23 -2.45 10.18 -5.87
C SER A 23 -1.77 9.98 -4.52
N THR A 24 -2.04 8.89 -3.80
CA THR A 24 -1.43 8.61 -2.49
C THR A 24 0.05 8.24 -2.59
N TYR A 25 0.53 7.86 -3.78
CA TYR A 25 1.89 7.37 -4.03
C TYR A 25 3.00 8.24 -3.43
N HIS A 26 3.04 9.53 -3.78
CA HIS A 26 4.14 10.41 -3.36
C HIS A 26 4.15 10.62 -1.84
N ALA A 27 2.96 10.75 -1.23
CA ALA A 27 2.86 10.89 0.22
C ALA A 27 3.32 9.63 0.96
N VAL A 28 2.98 8.44 0.45
CA VAL A 28 3.44 7.17 1.03
C VAL A 28 4.94 7.00 0.86
N LYS A 29 5.47 7.30 -0.33
CA LYS A 29 6.91 7.20 -0.62
C LYS A 29 7.73 8.09 0.33
N GLU A 30 7.37 9.37 0.43
CA GLU A 30 8.05 10.31 1.33
C GLU A 30 7.92 9.88 2.80
N ALA A 31 6.76 9.36 3.21
CA ALA A 31 6.56 8.83 4.55
C ALA A 31 7.46 7.62 4.86
N LEU A 32 7.67 6.71 3.90
CA LEU A 32 8.56 5.56 4.08
C LEU A 32 10.04 5.98 4.15
N GLU A 33 10.45 6.89 3.26
CA GLU A 33 11.82 7.44 3.20
C GLU A 33 12.19 8.17 4.51
N ALA A 34 11.30 9.03 5.02
CA ALA A 34 11.49 9.72 6.29
C ALA A 34 11.47 8.78 7.52
N GLY A 35 10.93 7.57 7.37
CA GLY A 35 10.72 6.62 8.46
C GLY A 35 11.90 5.74 8.78
N ASN A 36 12.88 5.65 7.88
CA ASN A 36 13.93 4.64 7.89
C ASN A 36 13.37 3.20 8.07
N LEU A 37 12.22 2.92 7.42
CA LEU A 37 11.53 1.63 7.46
C LEU A 37 12.18 0.66 6.46
N SER A 38 13.47 0.37 6.63
CA SER A 38 14.33 -0.29 5.64
C SER A 38 13.90 -1.70 5.21
N GLY A 39 13.09 -2.40 5.99
CA GLY A 39 12.48 -3.69 5.63
C GLY A 39 11.14 -3.60 4.90
N THR A 40 10.72 -2.39 4.50
CA THR A 40 9.39 -2.12 3.94
C THR A 40 9.45 -1.79 2.45
N ALA A 41 8.69 -2.52 1.64
CA ALA A 41 8.45 -2.17 0.24
C ALA A 41 7.14 -1.41 0.05
N LEU A 42 7.06 -0.65 -1.03
CA LEU A 42 5.89 0.07 -1.52
C LEU A 42 5.38 -0.58 -2.79
N LEU A 43 4.13 -1.05 -2.78
CA LEU A 43 3.40 -1.52 -3.95
C LEU A 43 2.34 -0.49 -4.34
N HIS A 44 2.57 0.18 -5.47
CA HIS A 44 1.69 1.21 -6.00
C HIS A 44 0.90 0.74 -7.22
N TYR A 45 -0.39 1.07 -7.24
CA TYR A 45 -1.27 0.84 -8.37
C TYR A 45 -1.71 2.15 -9.01
N SER A 46 -1.40 2.32 -10.30
CA SER A 46 -1.99 3.37 -11.15
C SER A 46 -3.41 3.03 -11.61
N GLN A 47 -3.79 1.74 -11.53
CA GLN A 47 -5.08 1.20 -11.93
C GLN A 47 -5.56 0.21 -10.88
N VAL A 48 -6.78 0.38 -10.38
CA VAL A 48 -7.38 -0.49 -9.34
C VAL A 48 -8.14 -1.69 -9.90
N TRP A 49 -8.50 -1.66 -11.19
CA TRP A 49 -9.21 -2.75 -11.85
C TRP A 49 -8.83 -2.88 -13.34
N PRO A 50 -8.60 -4.11 -13.85
CA PRO A 50 -8.47 -5.37 -13.10
C PRO A 50 -7.19 -5.39 -12.26
N VAL A 51 -7.16 -6.24 -11.22
CA VAL A 51 -5.94 -6.46 -10.41
C VAL A 51 -4.93 -7.26 -11.23
N HIS A 52 -3.67 -6.84 -11.26
CA HIS A 52 -2.61 -7.51 -12.00
C HIS A 52 -2.31 -8.91 -11.40
N SER A 53 -2.05 -9.91 -12.24
CA SER A 53 -1.84 -11.32 -11.82
C SER A 53 -0.71 -11.48 -10.81
N ASP A 54 0.36 -10.71 -10.95
CA ASP A 54 1.56 -10.80 -10.09
C ASP A 54 1.30 -10.30 -8.66
N THR A 55 0.16 -9.65 -8.41
CA THR A 55 -0.22 -9.14 -7.09
C THR A 55 -0.12 -10.22 -6.03
N ILE A 56 -0.60 -11.45 -6.32
CA ILE A 56 -0.58 -12.55 -5.35
C ILE A 56 0.84 -12.87 -4.89
N GLU A 57 1.78 -12.98 -5.83
CA GLU A 57 3.16 -13.37 -5.55
C GLU A 57 3.96 -12.24 -4.88
N ILE A 58 3.57 -10.98 -5.09
CA ILE A 58 4.12 -9.85 -4.33
C ILE A 58 3.57 -9.88 -2.90
N LEU A 59 2.25 -9.96 -2.71
CA LEU A 59 1.64 -9.93 -1.38
C LEU A 59 2.12 -11.08 -0.49
N LYS A 60 2.30 -12.30 -1.02
CA LYS A 60 2.76 -13.47 -0.25
C LYS A 60 4.17 -13.34 0.34
N LYS A 61 5.01 -12.44 -0.18
CA LYS A 61 6.38 -12.24 0.34
C LYS A 61 6.42 -11.43 1.63
N ALA A 62 5.35 -10.67 1.92
CA ALA A 62 5.28 -9.86 3.12
C ALA A 62 4.67 -10.63 4.28
N ASP A 63 5.28 -10.50 5.46
CA ASP A 63 4.69 -10.93 6.73
C ASP A 63 3.57 -9.98 7.16
N LYS A 64 3.71 -8.68 6.83
CA LYS A 64 2.76 -7.64 7.18
C LYS A 64 2.42 -6.75 5.99
N ILE A 65 1.14 -6.56 5.74
CA ILE A 65 0.63 -5.74 4.63
C ILE A 65 -0.25 -4.62 5.18
N VAL A 66 0.08 -3.38 4.86
CA VAL A 66 -0.68 -2.19 5.25
C VAL A 66 -1.20 -1.50 4.00
N SER A 67 -2.50 -1.23 3.93
CA SER A 67 -3.03 -0.39 2.84
C SER A 67 -3.17 1.07 3.24
N VAL A 68 -2.81 1.99 2.34
CA VAL A 68 -3.05 3.43 2.50
C VAL A 68 -4.06 3.88 1.45
N GLU A 69 -5.23 4.34 1.90
CA GLU A 69 -6.32 4.75 1.01
C GLU A 69 -6.97 6.06 1.43
N ASN A 70 -7.22 6.94 0.44
CA ASN A 70 -8.00 8.16 0.65
C ASN A 70 -9.50 7.89 0.42
N ASN A 71 -10.04 6.90 1.15
CA ASN A 71 -11.46 6.62 1.24
C ASN A 71 -11.80 6.00 2.61
N ALA A 72 -13.08 6.02 2.98
CA ALA A 72 -13.53 5.57 4.29
C ALA A 72 -13.67 4.05 4.47
N THR A 73 -13.59 3.26 3.40
CA THR A 73 -14.06 1.85 3.41
C THR A 73 -13.02 0.83 2.93
N ALA A 74 -11.80 1.29 2.67
CA ALA A 74 -10.71 0.49 2.12
C ALA A 74 -11.12 -0.26 0.85
N GLN A 75 -11.71 0.48 -0.10
CA GLN A 75 -12.32 -0.11 -1.29
C GLN A 75 -11.32 -0.94 -2.08
N PHE A 76 -10.08 -0.46 -2.23
CA PHE A 76 -9.08 -1.16 -2.99
C PHE A 76 -8.54 -2.39 -2.25
N SER A 77 -8.33 -2.29 -0.94
CA SER A 77 -8.00 -3.45 -0.09
C SER A 77 -9.03 -4.57 -0.24
N ARG A 78 -10.32 -4.23 -0.27
CA ARG A 78 -11.41 -5.21 -0.46
C ARG A 78 -11.39 -5.86 -1.84
N ILE A 79 -11.06 -5.09 -2.88
CA ILE A 79 -10.86 -5.63 -4.24
C ILE A 79 -9.68 -6.61 -4.22
N ILE A 80 -8.52 -6.21 -3.68
CA ILE A 80 -7.35 -7.10 -3.56
C ILE A 80 -7.72 -8.38 -2.84
N THR A 81 -8.38 -8.31 -1.67
CA THR A 81 -8.78 -9.50 -0.93
C THR A 81 -9.73 -10.39 -1.73
N ARG A 82 -10.68 -9.81 -2.48
CA ARG A 82 -11.59 -10.60 -3.32
C ARG A 82 -10.86 -11.32 -4.46
N GLU A 83 -9.92 -10.66 -5.11
CA GLU A 83 -9.22 -11.23 -6.28
C GLU A 83 -8.07 -12.18 -5.89
N THR A 84 -7.50 -12.02 -4.70
CA THR A 84 -6.29 -12.75 -4.29
C THR A 84 -6.51 -13.73 -3.14
N GLY A 85 -7.59 -13.59 -2.39
CA GLY A 85 -7.81 -14.29 -1.13
C GLY A 85 -6.95 -13.78 0.04
N ILE A 86 -6.04 -12.84 -0.19
CA ILE A 86 -5.13 -12.31 0.84
C ILE A 86 -5.81 -11.14 1.57
N ILE A 87 -5.99 -11.28 2.88
CA ILE A 87 -6.68 -10.28 3.72
C ILE A 87 -5.70 -9.19 4.14
N ILE A 88 -5.95 -7.94 3.72
CA ILE A 88 -5.23 -6.78 4.23
C ILE A 88 -5.97 -6.24 5.47
N GLN A 89 -5.41 -6.53 6.65
CA GLN A 89 -6.00 -6.16 7.95
C GLN A 89 -5.62 -4.73 8.35
N ASP A 90 -4.33 -4.37 8.21
CA ASP A 90 -3.83 -3.06 8.59
C ASP A 90 -4.11 -2.01 7.52
N ARG A 91 -4.67 -0.88 7.93
CA ARG A 91 -5.16 0.16 7.02
C ARG A 91 -4.96 1.55 7.60
N VAL A 92 -4.47 2.46 6.78
CA VAL A 92 -4.43 3.89 7.05
C VAL A 92 -5.40 4.58 6.10
N LEU A 93 -6.53 5.02 6.64
CA LEU A 93 -7.64 5.58 5.88
C LEU A 93 -7.78 7.08 6.14
N LYS A 94 -8.10 7.84 5.10
CA LYS A 94 -8.46 9.26 5.17
C LYS A 94 -9.65 9.52 4.25
N TYR A 95 -10.54 10.41 4.65
CA TYR A 95 -11.81 10.65 3.93
C TYR A 95 -12.38 12.06 4.17
N ASP A 96 -11.52 13.01 4.56
CA ASP A 96 -11.87 14.42 4.79
C ASP A 96 -11.66 15.30 3.55
N GLY A 97 -11.43 14.69 2.39
CA GLY A 97 -11.20 15.39 1.12
C GLY A 97 -9.78 15.95 0.94
N LEU A 98 -8.90 15.84 1.95
CA LEU A 98 -7.53 16.32 1.88
C LEU A 98 -6.55 15.19 1.50
N PRO A 99 -5.42 15.50 0.85
CA PRO A 99 -4.34 14.54 0.66
C PRO A 99 -3.69 14.16 1.99
N PHE A 100 -2.98 13.03 2.02
CA PHE A 100 -2.17 12.66 3.18
C PHE A 100 -1.01 13.64 3.35
N CYS A 101 -0.80 14.11 4.59
CA CYS A 101 0.43 14.77 4.98
C CYS A 101 1.50 13.69 5.22
N PRO A 102 2.66 13.73 4.54
CA PRO A 102 3.70 12.71 4.67
C PRO A 102 4.18 12.50 6.11
N SER A 103 4.32 13.58 6.89
CA SER A 103 4.77 13.49 8.29
C SER A 103 3.75 12.84 9.22
N GLN A 104 2.45 13.04 8.98
CA GLN A 104 1.38 12.36 9.72
C GLN A 104 1.31 10.88 9.32
N LEU A 105 1.39 10.61 8.02
CA LEU A 105 1.39 9.25 7.48
C LEU A 105 2.59 8.44 7.99
N ASN A 106 3.78 9.06 8.08
CA ASN A 106 4.97 8.44 8.67
C ASN A 106 4.72 7.94 10.10
N LYS A 107 4.05 8.75 10.93
CA LYS A 107 3.73 8.38 12.32
C LYS A 107 2.79 7.17 12.38
N GLU A 108 1.75 7.16 11.54
CA GLU A 108 0.82 6.02 11.47
C GLU A 108 1.52 4.75 10.96
N LEU A 109 2.32 4.86 9.90
CA LEU A 109 3.06 3.72 9.36
C LEU A 109 4.07 3.17 10.39
N LYS A 110 4.77 4.02 11.13
CA LYS A 110 5.66 3.58 12.23
C LYS A 110 4.89 2.89 13.35
N ARG A 111 3.71 3.41 13.72
CA ARG A 111 2.87 2.80 14.76
C ARG A 111 2.39 1.41 14.37
N ILE A 112 2.14 1.17 13.08
CA ILE A 112 1.66 -0.11 12.57
C ILE A 112 2.82 -1.07 12.30
N LEU A 113 3.92 -0.61 11.69
CA LEU A 113 5.01 -1.46 11.21
C LEU A 113 6.14 -1.67 12.23
N GLY A 114 6.19 -0.85 13.29
CA GLY A 114 7.14 -0.98 14.40
C GLY A 114 6.66 -1.91 15.50
#